data_AF-A0A3D0RKN1-F1
#
_entry.id   AF-A0A3D0RKN1-F1
#
_cell.length_a   1.000
_cell.length_b   1.000
_cell.length_c   1.000
_cell.angle_alpha   90.00
_cell.angle_beta   90.00
_cell.angle_gamma   90.00
#
_symmetry.space_group_name_H-M   'P 1'
#
loop_
_entity.id
_entity.type
_entity.pdbx_description
1 polymer ?
#
loop_
_entity_poly.entity_id
_entity_poly.type
_entity_poly.pdbx_seq_one_letter_code
_entity_poly.pdbx_strand_id
1 'polypeptide(L)'
;SLDSYMNNFYTLILIMGVVFELPLVFWLLSSLGLIYRSFFRKYRKQAVVGSMVLAAIITPSGDPFSLIIVTIPLYMLWEISAFVVKKDPPEEIEEEDLPTVFE
;
A
#
# COMPACT_ATOMS: atom_id res chain seq x y z
N SER A 1 0.00 -20.35 28.42
CA SER A 1 0.70 -21.60 28.02
C SER A 1 1.51 -21.32 26.77
N LEU A 2 2.57 -22.11 26.49
CA LEU A 2 3.37 -21.98 25.27
C LEU A 2 2.50 -22.01 24.01
N ASP A 3 1.42 -22.79 24.01
CA ASP A 3 0.49 -22.89 22.88
C ASP A 3 -0.15 -21.54 22.52
N SER A 4 -0.49 -20.71 23.51
CA SER A 4 -1.05 -19.37 23.25
C SER A 4 -0.02 -18.42 22.66
N TYR A 5 1.25 -18.54 23.06
CA TYR A 5 2.34 -17.74 22.47
C TYR A 5 2.59 -18.18 21.02
N MET A 6 2.66 -19.48 20.78
CA MET A 6 2.85 -20.04 19.44
C MET A 6 1.69 -19.68 18.50
N ASN A 7 0.44 -19.75 18.97
CA ASN A 7 -0.72 -19.38 18.17
C ASN A 7 -0.72 -17.90 17.78
N ASN A 8 -0.34 -17.01 18.71
CA ASN A 8 -0.18 -15.58 18.40
C ASN A 8 0.97 -15.38 17.38
N PHE A 9 2.09 -16.05 17.57
CA PHE A 9 3.22 -16.02 16.63
C PHE A 9 2.82 -16.45 15.21
N TYR A 10 2.09 -17.55 15.07
CA TYR A 10 1.60 -18.01 13.76
C TYR A 10 0.63 -17.02 13.13
N THR A 11 -0.25 -16.42 13.92
CA THR A 11 -1.18 -15.39 13.45
C THR A 11 -0.43 -14.16 12.93
N LEU A 12 0.58 -13.69 13.66
CA LEU A 12 1.42 -12.56 13.24
C LEU A 12 2.17 -12.86 11.94
N ILE A 13 2.76 -14.04 11.82
CA ILE A 13 3.45 -14.47 10.59
C ILE A 13 2.48 -14.53 9.41
N LEU A 14 1.28 -15.06 9.61
CA LEU A 14 0.27 -15.16 8.56
C LEU A 14 -0.19 -13.78 8.08
N ILE A 15 -0.51 -12.87 9.00
CA ILE A 15 -0.92 -11.49 8.65
C ILE A 15 0.23 -10.79 7.92
N MET A 16 1.46 -10.91 8.42
CA MET A 16 2.63 -10.33 7.75
C MET A 16 2.83 -10.91 6.35
N GLY A 17 2.67 -12.22 6.17
CA GLY A 17 2.75 -12.85 4.85
C GLY A 17 1.76 -12.25 3.86
N VAL A 18 0.49 -12.12 4.25
CA VAL A 18 -0.56 -11.49 3.42
C VAL A 18 -0.21 -10.05 3.08
N VAL A 19 0.33 -9.28 4.02
CA VAL A 19 0.70 -7.88 3.78
C VAL A 19 1.90 -7.76 2.84
N PHE A 20 2.82 -8.73 2.85
CA PHE A 20 3.93 -8.80 1.91
C PHE A 20 3.50 -9.09 0.46
N GLU A 21 2.26 -9.54 0.22
CA GLU A 21 1.72 -9.73 -1.13
C GLU A 21 1.28 -8.41 -1.79
N LEU A 22 1.07 -7.34 -1.01
CA LEU A 22 0.68 -6.01 -1.51
C LEU A 22 1.51 -5.51 -2.71
N PRO A 23 2.86 -5.54 -2.71
CA PRO A 23 3.65 -5.14 -3.89
C PRO A 23 3.33 -5.94 -5.15
N LEU A 24 3.07 -7.24 -5.03
CA LEU A 24 2.69 -8.08 -6.14
C LEU A 24 1.29 -7.70 -6.66
N VAL A 25 0.35 -7.45 -5.76
CA VAL A 25 -1.01 -7.00 -6.09
C VAL A 25 -0.96 -5.65 -6.82
N PHE A 26 -0.22 -4.67 -6.31
CA PHE A 26 -0.08 -3.37 -6.97
C PHE A 26 0.59 -3.47 -8.34
N TRP A 27 1.60 -4.33 -8.48
CA TRP A 27 2.22 -4.60 -9.76
C TRP A 27 1.22 -5.19 -10.76
N LEU A 28 0.41 -6.15 -10.33
CA LEU A 28 -0.63 -6.75 -11.17
C LEU A 28 -1.67 -5.70 -11.60
N LEU A 29 -2.17 -4.88 -10.68
CA LEU A 29 -3.11 -3.80 -10.98
C LEU A 29 -2.52 -2.75 -11.94
N SER A 30 -1.23 -2.47 -11.81
CA SER A 30 -0.52 -1.60 -12.76
C SER A 30 -0.35 -2.26 -14.14
N SER A 31 -0.12 -3.56 -14.18
CA SER A 31 -0.07 -4.31 -15.43
C SER A 31 -1.41 -4.29 -16.18
N LEU A 32 -2.53 -4.23 -15.44
CA LEU A 32 -3.89 -4.05 -15.96
C LEU A 32 -4.21 -2.58 -16.33
N GLY A 33 -3.33 -1.62 -16.04
CA GLY A 33 -3.56 -0.20 -16.33
C GLY A 33 -4.45 0.54 -15.32
N LEU A 34 -4.76 -0.06 -14.16
CA LEU A 34 -5.61 0.59 -13.14
C LEU A 34 -4.86 1.56 -12.24
N ILE A 35 -3.55 1.32 -12.03
CA ILE A 35 -2.72 2.10 -11.11
C ILE A 35 -1.39 2.45 -11.78
N TYR A 36 -1.01 3.72 -11.67
CA TYR A 36 0.26 4.24 -12.17
C TYR A 36 1.10 4.89 -11.07
N ARG A 37 2.34 5.28 -11.38
CA ARG A 37 3.28 5.84 -10.41
C ARG A 37 2.80 7.15 -9.78
N SER A 38 2.05 7.95 -10.53
CA SER A 38 1.39 9.19 -10.05
C SER A 38 0.46 8.94 -8.86
N PHE A 39 -0.25 7.80 -8.83
CA PHE A 39 -1.11 7.39 -7.71
C PHE A 39 -0.32 7.31 -6.41
N PHE A 40 0.82 6.61 -6.42
CA PHE A 40 1.66 6.47 -5.23
C PHE A 40 2.17 7.80 -4.69
N ARG A 41 2.41 8.78 -5.57
CA ARG A 41 2.84 10.13 -5.19
C ARG A 41 1.70 10.97 -4.61
N LYS A 42 0.48 10.84 -5.14
CA LYS A 42 -0.71 11.54 -4.63
C LYS A 42 -1.10 11.02 -3.23
N TYR A 43 -0.98 9.72 -3.02
CA TYR A 43 -1.47 9.04 -1.82
C TYR A 43 -0.42 8.83 -0.71
N ARG A 44 0.77 9.45 -0.77
CA ARG A 44 1.84 9.27 0.23
C ARG A 44 1.40 9.51 1.66
N LYS A 45 0.63 10.58 1.92
CA LYS A 45 0.14 10.90 3.27
C LYS A 45 -0.82 9.83 3.79
N GLN A 46 -1.68 9.31 2.91
CA GLN A 46 -2.63 8.26 3.25
C GLN A 46 -1.93 6.92 3.44
N ALA A 47 -0.87 6.64 2.70
CA ALA A 47 -0.05 5.45 2.88
C ALA A 47 0.65 5.40 4.24
N VAL A 48 1.17 6.54 4.73
CA VAL A 48 1.75 6.62 6.09
C VAL A 48 0.70 6.31 7.15
N VAL A 49 -0.48 6.95 7.07
CA VAL A 49 -1.57 6.70 8.02
C VAL A 49 -2.09 5.27 7.92
N GLY A 50 -2.28 4.75 6.70
CA GLY A 50 -2.72 3.37 6.46
C GLY A 50 -1.72 2.35 6.99
N SER A 51 -0.41 2.60 6.84
CA SER A 51 0.64 1.75 7.41
C SER A 51 0.62 1.76 8.94
N MET A 52 0.35 2.91 9.58
CA MET A 52 0.16 2.98 11.03
C MET A 52 -1.09 2.22 11.50
N VAL A 53 -2.20 2.32 10.77
CA VAL A 53 -3.44 1.59 11.10
C VAL A 53 -3.24 0.09 10.98
N LEU A 54 -2.58 -0.37 9.90
CA LEU A 54 -2.22 -1.78 9.73
C LEU A 54 -1.26 -2.25 10.85
N ALA A 55 -0.25 -1.44 11.19
CA ALA A 55 0.67 -1.75 12.27
C ALA A 55 -0.05 -1.87 13.63
N ALA A 56 -1.04 -1.03 13.90
CA ALA A 56 -1.86 -1.08 15.11
C ALA A 56 -2.71 -2.36 15.19
N ILE A 57 -3.21 -2.86 14.06
CA ILE A 57 -3.97 -4.12 14.00
C ILE A 57 -3.04 -5.32 14.22
N ILE A 58 -1.84 -5.28 13.65
CA ILE A 58 -0.85 -6.36 13.75
C ILE A 58 -0.25 -6.42 15.16
N THR A 59 0.00 -5.27 15.78
CA THR A 59 0.73 -5.18 17.05
C THR A 59 -0.25 -5.25 18.23
N PRO A 60 -0.31 -6.36 18.99
CA PRO A 60 -1.30 -6.53 20.06
C PRO A 60 -1.09 -5.58 21.25
N SER A 61 0.11 -5.05 21.44
CA SER A 61 0.45 -4.14 22.55
C SER A 61 0.05 -2.68 22.29
N GLY A 62 -0.13 -2.27 21.03
CA GLY A 62 -0.56 -0.91 20.65
C GLY A 62 0.34 0.23 21.16
N ASP A 63 1.56 -0.05 21.61
CA ASP A 63 2.47 0.96 22.15
C ASP A 63 3.14 1.77 21.03
N PRO A 64 3.39 3.08 21.22
CA PRO A 64 3.91 3.93 20.15
C PRO A 64 5.26 3.49 19.59
N PHE A 65 6.12 2.88 20.42
CA PHE A 65 7.46 2.47 20.00
C PHE A 65 7.41 1.24 19.08
N SER A 66 6.73 0.18 19.51
CA SER A 66 6.55 -1.03 18.69
C SER A 66 5.73 -0.73 17.43
N LEU A 67 4.75 0.16 17.52
CA LEU A 67 3.96 0.58 16.37
C LEU A 67 4.82 1.25 15.30
N ILE A 68 5.74 2.15 15.68
CA ILE A 68 6.67 2.79 14.72
C ILE A 68 7.60 1.73 14.10
N ILE A 69 8.11 0.79 14.89
CA ILE A 69 8.97 -0.30 14.39
C ILE A 69 8.27 -1.13 13.32
N VAL A 70 6.99 -1.46 13.49
CA VAL A 70 6.21 -2.22 12.49
C VAL A 70 5.73 -1.34 11.34
N THR A 71 5.49 -0.05 11.57
CA THR A 71 5.08 0.89 10.50
C THR A 71 6.18 1.07 9.45
N ILE A 72 7.45 1.08 9.85
CA ILE A 72 8.59 1.24 8.93
C ILE A 72 8.60 0.18 7.81
N PRO A 73 8.58 -1.14 8.09
CA PRO A 73 8.55 -2.16 7.04
C PRO A 73 7.27 -2.12 6.20
N LEU A 74 6.13 -1.74 6.79
CA LEU A 74 4.88 -1.57 6.03
C LEU A 74 4.95 -0.41 5.04
N TYR A 75 5.47 0.74 5.49
CA TYR A 75 5.69 1.89 4.61
C TYR A 75 6.74 1.58 3.54
N MET A 76 7.77 0.80 3.89
CA MET A 76 8.77 0.33 2.93
C MET A 76 8.12 -0.54 1.84
N LEU A 77 7.19 -1.44 2.18
CA LEU A 77 6.45 -2.22 1.18
C LEU A 77 5.66 -1.32 0.21
N TRP A 78 5.05 -0.24 0.71
CA TRP A 78 4.39 0.75 -0.14
C TRP A 78 5.36 1.43 -1.12
N GLU A 79 6.54 1.83 -0.66
CA GLU A 79 7.56 2.47 -1.50
C GLU A 79 8.14 1.47 -2.53
N ILE A 80 8.33 0.20 -2.15
CA ILE A 80 8.71 -0.89 -3.08
C ILE A 80 7.62 -1.08 -4.14
N SER A 81 6.34 -1.09 -3.73
CA SER A 81 5.20 -1.19 -4.65
C SER A 81 5.23 -0.05 -5.67
N ALA A 82 5.47 1.18 -5.23
CA ALA A 82 5.62 2.34 -6.10
C ALA A 82 6.79 2.21 -7.09
N PHE A 83 7.86 1.52 -6.68
CA PHE A 83 9.03 1.28 -7.52
C PHE A 83 8.77 0.23 -8.61
N VAL A 84 8.03 -0.83 -8.29
CA VAL A 84 7.74 -1.97 -9.18
C VAL A 84 6.65 -1.64 -10.21
N VAL A 85 5.75 -0.72 -9.89
CA VAL A 85 4.68 -0.23 -10.78
C VAL A 85 5.23 0.52 -12.00
N LYS A 86 4.59 0.33 -13.18
CA LYS A 86 4.99 0.95 -14.45
C LYS A 86 4.91 2.48 -14.34
N LYS A 87 5.80 3.17 -15.06
CA LYS A 87 5.74 4.65 -15.17
C LYS A 87 4.41 5.04 -15.81
N ASP A 88 3.91 6.23 -15.45
CA ASP A 88 2.68 6.76 -16.02
C ASP A 88 2.80 6.72 -17.57
N PRO A 89 1.80 6.18 -18.29
CA PRO A 89 1.72 6.39 -19.72
C PRO A 89 1.64 7.90 -19.95
N PRO A 90 2.28 8.42 -21.01
CA PRO A 90 2.05 9.82 -21.39
C PRO A 90 0.55 10.02 -21.52
N GLU A 91 0.03 11.07 -20.89
CA GLU A 91 -1.37 11.48 -21.02
C GLU A 91 -1.69 11.54 -22.52
N GLU A 92 -2.44 10.55 -23.03
CA GLU A 92 -3.28 10.83 -24.19
C GLU A 92 -4.31 11.82 -23.66
N ILE A 93 -4.06 13.08 -24.05
CA ILE A 93 -4.98 14.18 -23.89
C ILE A 93 -6.35 13.65 -24.32
N GLU A 94 -7.34 13.71 -23.44
CA GLU A 94 -8.74 13.74 -23.88
C GLU A 94 -8.90 15.01 -24.75
N GLU A 95 -8.47 14.94 -26.02
CA GLU A 95 -8.77 15.89 -27.09
C GLU A 95 -10.20 15.66 -27.62
N GLU A 96 -11.11 15.15 -26.79
CA GLU A 96 -12.47 14.80 -27.23
C GLU A 96 -13.54 15.23 -26.21
N ASP A 97 -13.51 16.50 -25.79
CA ASP A 97 -14.75 17.29 -25.71
C ASP A 97 -14.50 18.82 -25.57
N LEU A 98 -14.03 19.46 -26.64
CA LEU A 98 -14.36 20.87 -26.86
C LEU A 98 -15.15 20.98 -28.17
N PRO A 99 -16.46 21.25 -28.04
CA PRO A 99 -16.96 22.44 -28.67
C PRO A 99 -17.56 23.41 -27.64
N THR A 100 -16.85 24.52 -27.43
CA THR A 100 -17.44 25.82 -27.07
C THR A 100 -18.34 26.35 -28.21
N VAL A 101 -19.29 25.54 -28.69
CA VAL A 101 -20.16 25.85 -29.85
C VAL A 101 -21.64 25.74 -29.48
N PHE A 102 -21.99 25.92 -28.21
CA PHE A 102 -23.36 26.27 -27.82
C PHE A 102 -23.35 27.48 -26.88
N GLU A 103 -23.66 28.62 -27.51
CA GLU A 103 -23.89 30.00 -27.04
C GLU A 103 -22.68 30.94 -26.84
#